data_AF-A0A4R3KNH1-F1
#
_entry.id   AF-A0A4R3KNH1-F1
#
_cell.length_a   1.000
_cell.length_b   1.000
_cell.length_c   1.000
_cell.angle_alpha   90.00
_cell.angle_beta   90.00
_cell.angle_gamma   90.00
#
_symmetry.space_group_name_H-M   'P 1'
#
loop_
_entity.id
_entity.type
_entity.pdbx_description
1 polymer ?
#
loop_
_entity_poly.entity_id
_entity_poly.type
_entity_poly.pdbx_seq_one_letter_code
_entity_poly.pdbx_strand_id
1 'polypeptide(L)'
;MSSGIRLQDRDIELLKKIIDFNGLPGPQIVEIFFNESVYGYKRLKQLQDNGYLKQVYYYAQNKKNNRLFAQRISAIYYATSKTLRELGYTIDPRYVVPKEDRLDVANLVGNLLARIPSLISKRQAIEKYSLKNFMPVSCVVPNDNPIFIYVLGNKIGRYDLGRIAGFIKSEVIPGAKHFIISRKFREKLFLQNAYFIPWSFATEYLPNIVNDHNFYIKEFLSITKKQFPGIKFLSYQEPLFKAEYNGEILHIGELISGNNQLRLILEEPPENTYIYAPSRKHFYGVRLKQGSFLFYSKKDKQIFKMYSKNNRMYSIPHVFDIN
;
A
#
# COMPACT_ATOMS: atom_id res chain seq x y z
N MET A 1 23.17 -31.27 19.17
CA MET A 1 21.99 -31.62 20.00
C MET A 1 21.28 -30.32 20.34
N SER A 2 20.05 -30.10 19.89
CA SER A 2 19.28 -28.91 20.28
C SER A 2 18.70 -29.16 21.68
N SER A 3 19.04 -28.31 22.65
CA SER A 3 18.30 -28.26 23.91
C SER A 3 16.84 -27.91 23.59
N GLY A 4 15.91 -28.74 24.07
CA GLY A 4 14.48 -28.47 23.88
C GLY A 4 14.12 -27.10 24.45
N ILE A 5 13.32 -26.34 23.72
CA ILE A 5 12.81 -25.04 24.20
C ILE A 5 11.36 -25.16 24.65
N ARG A 6 11.03 -24.49 25.76
CA ARG A 6 9.65 -24.21 26.15
C ARG A 6 9.15 -22.99 25.39
N LEU A 7 7.98 -23.09 24.77
CA LEU A 7 7.31 -21.95 24.14
C LEU A 7 6.81 -20.98 25.21
N GLN A 8 7.04 -19.69 24.99
CA GLN A 8 6.50 -18.59 25.77
C GLN A 8 5.22 -18.08 25.10
N ASP A 9 4.38 -17.33 25.83
CA ASP A 9 3.13 -16.79 25.28
C ASP A 9 3.36 -15.94 24.03
N ARG A 10 4.41 -15.12 24.03
CA ARG A 10 4.85 -14.35 22.85
C ARG A 10 5.22 -15.25 21.67
N ASP A 11 5.87 -16.39 21.90
CA ASP A 11 6.21 -17.31 20.81
C ASP A 11 4.93 -17.88 20.19
N ILE A 12 3.93 -18.20 21.01
CA ILE A 12 2.63 -18.68 20.54
C ILE A 12 1.94 -17.60 19.69
N GLU A 13 1.93 -16.35 20.15
CA GLU A 13 1.35 -15.21 19.42
C GLU A 13 2.06 -14.98 18.08
N LEU A 14 3.40 -14.95 18.10
CA LEU A 14 4.24 -14.83 16.91
C LEU A 14 3.97 -15.96 15.91
N LEU A 15 3.91 -17.20 16.38
CA LEU A 15 3.67 -18.37 15.51
C LEU A 15 2.26 -18.33 14.92
N LYS A 16 1.24 -17.94 15.69
CA LYS A 16 -0.12 -17.69 15.18
C LYS A 16 -0.12 -16.64 14.08
N LYS A 17 0.58 -15.51 14.28
CA LYS A 17 0.66 -14.44 13.27
C LYS A 17 1.40 -14.90 12.00
N ILE A 18 2.47 -15.69 12.14
CA ILE A 18 3.18 -16.30 11.01
C ILE A 18 2.25 -17.26 10.24
N ILE A 19 1.46 -18.07 10.93
CA ILE A 19 0.45 -18.94 10.31
C ILE A 19 -0.53 -18.08 9.51
N ASP A 20 -1.15 -17.08 10.14
CA ASP A 20 -2.15 -16.17 9.55
C ASP A 20 -1.70 -15.59 8.21
N PHE A 21 -0.46 -15.12 8.15
CA PHE A 21 0.09 -14.45 6.97
C PHE A 21 0.82 -15.39 5.99
N ASN A 22 0.85 -16.70 6.25
CA ASN A 22 1.60 -17.70 5.48
C ASN A 22 3.09 -17.35 5.37
N GLY A 23 3.62 -16.82 6.46
CA GLY A 23 5.00 -16.39 6.59
C GLY A 23 5.19 -14.88 6.68
N LEU A 24 6.21 -14.48 7.45
CA LEU A 24 6.56 -13.08 7.69
C LEU A 24 8.07 -12.87 7.58
N PRO A 25 8.54 -11.70 7.14
CA PRO A 25 9.96 -11.38 7.13
C PRO A 25 10.54 -11.32 8.54
N GLY A 26 11.73 -11.90 8.72
CA GLY A 26 12.47 -11.87 9.99
C GLY A 26 12.55 -10.47 10.64
N PRO A 27 12.96 -9.41 9.90
CA PRO A 27 13.03 -8.07 10.47
C PRO A 27 11.69 -7.56 11.03
N GLN A 28 10.59 -7.81 10.32
CA GLN A 28 9.26 -7.40 10.75
C GLN A 28 8.76 -8.22 11.94
N ILE A 29 9.07 -9.52 11.98
CA ILE A 29 8.75 -10.33 13.17
C ILE A 29 9.48 -9.79 14.40
N VAL A 30 10.77 -9.47 14.25
CA VAL A 30 11.58 -8.91 15.33
C VAL A 30 11.03 -7.56 15.79
N GLU A 31 10.71 -6.66 14.85
CA GLU A 31 10.14 -5.34 15.11
C GLU A 31 8.79 -5.40 15.86
N ILE A 32 7.92 -6.36 15.52
CA ILE A 32 6.57 -6.46 16.12
C ILE A 32 6.62 -7.07 17.53
N PHE A 33 7.41 -8.12 17.73
CA PHE A 33 7.29 -8.96 18.93
C PHE A 33 8.43 -8.78 19.93
N PHE A 34 9.52 -8.09 19.59
CA PHE A 34 10.71 -8.00 20.43
C PHE A 34 11.21 -6.56 20.56
N ASN A 35 11.53 -6.16 21.80
CA ASN A 35 12.14 -4.86 22.07
C ASN A 35 13.62 -4.82 21.66
N GLU A 36 14.30 -5.98 21.70
CA GLU A 36 15.73 -6.11 21.40
C GLU A 36 15.95 -6.97 20.16
N SER A 37 16.56 -6.38 19.14
CA SER A 37 16.80 -7.03 17.85
C SER A 37 17.67 -8.28 17.97
N VAL A 38 18.79 -8.20 18.70
CA VAL A 38 19.72 -9.32 18.90
C VAL A 38 19.03 -10.51 19.56
N TYR A 39 18.27 -10.25 20.62
CA TYR A 39 17.49 -11.27 21.31
C TYR A 39 16.39 -11.87 20.42
N GLY A 40 15.66 -11.03 19.67
CA GLY A 40 14.62 -11.48 18.75
C GLY A 40 15.14 -12.45 17.68
N TYR A 41 16.27 -12.12 17.03
CA TYR A 41 16.88 -13.03 16.06
C TYR A 41 17.41 -14.31 16.70
N LYS A 42 18.00 -14.23 17.90
CA LYS A 42 18.42 -15.42 18.66
C LYS A 42 17.22 -16.32 18.96
N ARG A 43 16.08 -15.75 19.36
CA ARG A 43 14.86 -16.51 19.64
C ARG A 43 14.26 -17.13 18.37
N LEU A 44 14.22 -16.41 17.25
CA LEU A 44 13.79 -16.96 15.96
C LEU A 44 14.67 -18.15 15.54
N LYS A 45 15.98 -18.04 15.72
CA LYS A 45 16.91 -19.14 15.44
C LYS A 45 16.66 -20.35 16.32
N GLN A 46 16.41 -20.15 17.62
CA GLN A 46 16.02 -21.24 18.53
C GLN A 46 14.72 -21.94 18.11
N LEU A 47 13.69 -21.17 17.73
CA LEU A 47 12.42 -21.71 17.21
C LEU A 47 12.65 -22.53 15.92
N GLN A 48 13.49 -22.03 15.02
CA GLN A 48 13.89 -22.73 13.80
C GLN A 48 14.64 -24.04 14.10
N ASP A 49 15.66 -23.98 14.97
CA ASP A 49 16.51 -25.14 15.31
C ASP A 49 15.73 -26.24 16.04
N ASN A 50 14.65 -25.86 16.74
CA ASN A 50 13.71 -26.79 17.37
C ASN A 50 12.55 -27.21 16.45
N GLY A 51 12.60 -26.85 15.16
CA GLY A 51 11.67 -27.31 14.13
C GLY A 51 10.31 -26.62 14.14
N TYR A 52 10.12 -25.53 14.88
CA TYR A 52 8.86 -24.75 14.85
C TYR A 52 8.75 -23.90 13.59
N LEU A 53 9.89 -23.38 13.12
CA LEU A 53 9.96 -22.52 11.95
C LEU A 53 10.87 -23.11 10.88
N LYS A 54 10.54 -22.80 9.63
CA LYS A 54 11.48 -22.84 8.50
C LYS A 54 11.54 -21.45 7.88
N GLN A 55 12.52 -21.23 7.02
CA GLN A 55 12.64 -19.97 6.30
C GLN A 55 12.93 -20.19 4.82
N VAL A 56 12.51 -19.24 4.00
CA VAL A 56 12.89 -19.11 2.59
C VAL A 56 13.41 -17.70 2.36
N TYR A 57 14.40 -17.55 1.49
CA TYR A 57 15.01 -16.25 1.24
C TYR A 57 14.35 -15.57 0.04
N TYR A 58 13.92 -14.33 0.23
CA TYR A 58 13.48 -13.45 -0.85
C TYR A 58 14.67 -12.69 -1.43
N TYR A 59 14.86 -12.84 -2.74
CA TYR A 59 15.86 -12.09 -3.52
C TYR A 59 15.16 -11.12 -4.46
N ALA A 60 15.63 -9.87 -4.49
CA ALA A 60 15.23 -8.89 -5.49
C ALA A 60 16.35 -8.70 -6.52
N GLN A 61 15.97 -8.45 -7.77
CA GLN A 61 16.92 -8.06 -8.81
C GLN A 61 17.24 -6.57 -8.67
N ASN A 62 18.52 -6.26 -8.52
CA ASN A 62 19.03 -4.89 -8.48
C ASN A 62 20.01 -4.65 -9.63
N LYS A 63 20.20 -3.37 -9.98
CA LYS A 63 21.12 -2.93 -11.04
C LYS A 63 22.19 -2.04 -10.44
N LYS A 64 23.47 -2.43 -10.56
CA LYS A 64 24.64 -1.61 -10.18
C LYS A 64 25.64 -1.64 -11.33
N ASN A 65 26.13 -0.46 -11.76
CA ASN A 65 27.06 -0.32 -12.89
C ASN A 65 26.60 -1.07 -14.16
N ASN A 66 25.33 -0.92 -14.51
CA ASN A 66 24.67 -1.64 -15.62
C ASN A 66 24.59 -3.17 -15.53
N ARG A 67 25.08 -3.82 -14.47
CA ARG A 67 24.93 -5.26 -14.24
C ARG A 67 23.76 -5.56 -13.31
N LEU A 68 22.98 -6.57 -13.68
CA LEU A 68 21.91 -7.11 -12.84
C LEU A 68 22.51 -8.11 -11.84
N PHE A 69 22.13 -8.01 -10.58
CA PHE A 69 22.50 -9.00 -9.56
C PHE A 69 21.32 -9.28 -8.62
N ALA A 70 21.28 -10.49 -8.08
CA ALA A 70 20.31 -10.87 -7.07
C ALA A 70 20.81 -10.43 -5.69
N GLN A 71 20.02 -9.64 -4.97
CA GLN A 71 20.31 -9.26 -3.59
C GLN A 71 19.30 -9.94 -2.67
N ARG A 72 19.79 -10.60 -1.62
CA ARG A 72 18.95 -11.10 -0.55
C ARG A 72 18.34 -9.91 0.20
N ILE A 73 17.01 -9.81 0.17
CA ILE A 73 16.27 -8.74 0.84
C ILE A 73 15.84 -9.19 2.23
N SER A 74 15.27 -10.39 2.36
CA SER A 74 14.77 -10.89 3.64
C SER A 74 14.74 -12.40 3.70
N ALA A 75 14.78 -12.94 4.92
CA ALA A 75 14.34 -14.31 5.21
C ALA A 75 12.87 -14.24 5.62
N ILE A 76 12.01 -14.98 4.91
CA ILE A 76 10.60 -15.13 5.25
C ILE A 76 10.46 -16.43 6.05
N TYR A 77 10.09 -16.29 7.32
CA TYR A 77 9.87 -17.41 8.24
C TYR A 77 8.44 -17.88 8.12
N TYR A 78 8.23 -19.19 8.11
CA TYR A 78 6.93 -19.84 8.03
C TYR A 78 6.82 -21.02 8.99
N ALA A 79 5.58 -21.32 9.41
CA ALA A 79 5.30 -22.38 10.37
C ALA A 79 5.47 -23.78 9.76
N THR A 80 5.99 -24.72 10.55
CA THR A 80 6.10 -26.13 10.18
C THR A 80 4.84 -26.92 10.57
N SER A 81 4.73 -28.16 10.10
CA SER A 81 3.71 -29.11 10.57
C SER A 81 3.78 -29.36 12.08
N LYS A 82 4.98 -29.32 12.68
CA LYS A 82 5.16 -29.42 14.13
C LYS A 82 4.42 -28.27 14.83
N THR A 83 4.63 -27.04 14.38
CA THR A 83 3.96 -25.85 14.93
C THR A 83 2.45 -25.94 14.81
N LEU A 84 1.93 -26.34 13.65
CA LEU A 84 0.47 -26.47 13.46
C LEU A 84 -0.14 -27.46 14.45
N ARG A 85 0.50 -28.63 14.61
CA ARG A 85 0.06 -29.66 15.57
C ARG A 85 0.09 -29.18 17.00
N GLU A 86 1.18 -28.55 17.44
CA GLU A 86 1.32 -28.07 18.82
C GLU A 86 0.37 -26.92 19.16
N LEU A 87 0.01 -26.10 18.17
CA LEU A 87 -0.95 -25.02 18.34
C LEU A 87 -2.41 -25.43 18.03
N GLY A 88 -2.66 -26.70 17.73
CA GLY A 88 -4.02 -27.23 17.49
C GLY A 88 -4.66 -26.80 16.15
N TYR A 89 -3.88 -26.39 15.15
CA TYR A 89 -4.41 -26.05 13.82
C TYR A 89 -4.56 -27.30 12.94
N THR A 90 -5.72 -27.41 12.27
CA THR A 90 -6.05 -28.50 11.33
C THR A 90 -5.73 -28.17 9.86
N ILE A 91 -5.00 -27.08 9.62
CA ILE A 91 -4.66 -26.60 8.28
C ILE A 91 -3.60 -27.54 7.66
N ASP A 92 -3.76 -27.91 6.38
CA ASP A 92 -2.69 -28.61 5.64
C ASP A 92 -1.42 -27.73 5.60
N PRO A 93 -0.26 -28.25 6.03
CA PRO A 93 0.98 -27.48 6.09
C PRO A 93 1.34 -26.75 4.79
N ARG A 94 0.96 -27.27 3.62
CA ARG A 94 1.24 -26.64 2.32
C ARG A 94 0.57 -25.27 2.16
N TYR A 95 -0.50 -24.99 2.91
CA TYR A 95 -1.21 -23.71 2.84
C TYR A 95 -0.63 -22.63 3.75
N VAL A 96 0.34 -22.95 4.61
CA VAL A 96 1.06 -21.97 5.44
C VAL A 96 2.49 -21.72 4.95
N VAL A 97 2.92 -22.45 3.91
CA VAL A 97 4.20 -22.21 3.23
C VAL A 97 4.04 -21.05 2.24
N PRO A 98 4.91 -20.03 2.28
CA PRO A 98 4.88 -18.94 1.32
C PRO A 98 5.21 -19.46 -0.08
N LYS A 99 4.48 -19.01 -1.08
CA LYS A 99 4.74 -19.38 -2.48
C LYS A 99 5.99 -18.68 -2.98
N GLU A 100 6.92 -19.43 -3.59
CA GLU A 100 8.21 -18.92 -4.08
C GLU A 100 8.05 -17.75 -5.07
N ASP A 101 7.00 -17.79 -5.89
CA ASP A 101 6.72 -16.74 -6.89
C ASP A 101 5.99 -15.51 -6.32
N ARG A 102 5.67 -15.52 -5.02
CA ARG A 102 4.97 -14.44 -4.30
C ARG A 102 5.73 -13.97 -3.06
N LEU A 103 7.02 -14.30 -2.94
CA LEU A 103 7.85 -13.85 -1.82
C LEU A 103 7.96 -12.32 -1.74
N ASP A 104 7.89 -11.61 -2.86
CA ASP A 104 7.85 -10.14 -2.87
C ASP A 104 6.56 -9.60 -2.24
N VAL A 105 5.43 -10.28 -2.47
CA VAL A 105 4.13 -9.97 -1.84
C VAL A 105 4.19 -10.23 -0.35
N ALA A 106 4.65 -11.42 0.06
CA ALA A 106 4.80 -11.77 1.48
C ALA A 106 5.70 -10.77 2.22
N ASN A 107 6.80 -10.35 1.57
CA ASN A 107 7.69 -9.33 2.11
C ASN A 107 6.98 -7.99 2.31
N LEU A 108 6.28 -7.48 1.29
CA LEU A 108 5.58 -6.20 1.40
C LEU A 108 4.44 -6.25 2.42
N VAL A 109 3.63 -7.32 2.44
CA VAL A 109 2.55 -7.49 3.42
C VAL A 109 3.09 -7.52 4.84
N GLY A 110 4.22 -8.21 5.08
CA GLY A 110 4.88 -8.18 6.38
C GLY A 110 5.32 -6.76 6.80
N ASN A 111 5.87 -5.98 5.85
CA ASN A 111 6.25 -4.59 6.12
C ASN A 111 5.03 -3.70 6.42
N LEU A 112 3.90 -3.94 5.76
CA LEU A 112 2.65 -3.25 6.06
C LEU A 112 2.12 -3.65 7.44
N LEU A 113 2.18 -4.93 7.81
CA LEU A 113 1.73 -5.41 9.12
C LEU A 113 2.50 -4.74 10.27
N ALA A 114 3.82 -4.57 10.15
CA ALA A 114 4.63 -3.89 11.16
C ALA A 114 4.22 -2.42 11.36
N ARG A 115 3.71 -1.77 10.31
CA ARG A 115 3.30 -0.36 10.32
C ARG A 115 1.80 -0.14 10.53
N ILE A 116 0.99 -1.19 10.38
CA ILE A 116 -0.47 -1.17 10.53
C ILE A 116 -0.83 -2.34 11.46
N PRO A 117 -0.80 -2.15 12.79
CA PRO A 117 -1.01 -3.23 13.75
C PRO A 117 -2.37 -3.92 13.62
N SER A 118 -3.41 -3.17 13.21
CA SER A 118 -4.75 -3.69 12.97
C SER A 118 -4.88 -4.54 11.70
N LEU A 119 -3.83 -4.64 10.88
CA LEU A 119 -3.88 -5.39 9.63
C LEU A 119 -4.15 -6.88 9.89
N ILE A 120 -5.18 -7.40 9.23
CA ILE A 120 -5.54 -8.82 9.25
C ILE A 120 -5.17 -9.49 7.93
N SER A 121 -4.81 -10.77 8.03
CA SER A 121 -4.46 -11.59 6.88
C SER A 121 -5.69 -11.88 6.00
N LYS A 122 -5.45 -12.42 4.80
CA LYS A 122 -6.51 -12.99 3.96
C LYS A 122 -7.33 -14.05 4.71
N ARG A 123 -6.70 -14.93 5.51
CA ARG A 123 -7.39 -16.01 6.23
C ARG A 123 -8.38 -15.42 7.24
N GLN A 124 -7.91 -14.47 8.04
CA GLN A 124 -8.75 -13.77 9.01
C GLN A 124 -9.86 -12.95 8.34
N ALA A 125 -9.58 -12.32 7.19
CA ALA A 125 -10.58 -11.58 6.44
C ALA A 125 -11.67 -12.49 5.85
N ILE A 126 -11.32 -13.70 5.42
CA ILE A 126 -12.29 -14.71 4.96
C ILE A 126 -13.29 -15.03 6.07
N GLU A 127 -12.81 -15.31 7.27
CA GLU A 127 -13.65 -15.61 8.43
C GLU A 127 -14.49 -14.38 8.82
N LYS A 128 -13.84 -13.22 8.99
CA LYS A 128 -14.49 -11.99 9.48
C LYS A 128 -15.58 -11.47 8.55
N TYR A 129 -15.39 -11.56 7.24
CA TYR A 129 -16.31 -11.01 6.25
C TYR A 129 -17.03 -12.08 5.42
N SER A 130 -16.98 -13.35 5.84
CA SER A 130 -17.59 -14.49 5.13
C SER A 130 -17.21 -14.56 3.64
N LEU A 131 -15.95 -14.24 3.32
CA LEU A 131 -15.47 -14.22 1.92
C LEU A 131 -15.16 -15.64 1.44
N LYS A 132 -15.32 -15.89 0.14
CA LYS A 132 -14.89 -17.16 -0.44
C LYS A 132 -13.36 -17.24 -0.51
N ASN A 133 -12.79 -18.45 -0.35
CA ASN A 133 -11.33 -18.68 -0.37
C ASN A 133 -10.62 -18.16 -1.64
N PHE A 134 -11.32 -18.12 -2.77
CA PHE A 134 -10.76 -17.65 -4.04
C PHE A 134 -10.74 -16.13 -4.19
N MET A 135 -11.29 -15.37 -3.23
CA MET A 135 -11.30 -13.90 -3.30
C MET A 135 -9.85 -13.35 -3.34
N PRO A 136 -9.58 -12.32 -4.17
CA PRO A 136 -8.23 -11.95 -4.58
C PRO A 136 -7.52 -11.01 -3.60
N VAL A 137 -8.02 -10.87 -2.37
CA VAL A 137 -7.52 -9.98 -1.33
C VAL A 137 -6.17 -10.47 -0.78
N SER A 138 -5.23 -9.56 -0.54
CA SER A 138 -3.95 -9.89 0.11
C SER A 138 -4.03 -9.74 1.64
N CYS A 139 -4.57 -8.61 2.10
CA CYS A 139 -4.80 -8.30 3.51
C CYS A 139 -5.90 -7.22 3.63
N VAL A 140 -6.40 -7.01 4.85
CA VAL A 140 -7.48 -6.05 5.12
C VAL A 140 -7.18 -5.26 6.39
N VAL A 141 -7.51 -3.97 6.39
CA VAL A 141 -7.62 -3.20 7.65
C VAL A 141 -9.09 -3.21 8.07
N PRO A 142 -9.42 -3.80 9.23
CA PRO A 142 -10.79 -3.98 9.66
C PRO A 142 -11.31 -2.77 10.43
N ASN A 143 -11.90 -1.83 9.70
CA ASN A 143 -12.61 -0.66 10.24
C ASN A 143 -14.09 -0.72 9.83
N ASP A 144 -14.91 0.21 10.30
CA ASP A 144 -16.34 0.33 9.93
C ASP A 144 -16.52 0.33 8.41
N ASN A 145 -15.66 1.07 7.71
CA ASN A 145 -15.46 0.97 6.26
C ASN A 145 -14.14 0.24 5.99
N PRO A 146 -14.17 -1.08 5.73
CA PRO A 146 -12.95 -1.87 5.64
C PRO A 146 -12.09 -1.47 4.45
N ILE A 147 -10.77 -1.53 4.64
CA ILE A 147 -9.79 -1.22 3.60
C ILE A 147 -9.21 -2.53 3.07
N PHE A 148 -9.66 -2.91 1.87
CA PHE A 148 -9.13 -4.07 1.14
C PHE A 148 -7.86 -3.71 0.40
N ILE A 149 -6.80 -4.49 0.62
CA ILE A 149 -5.50 -4.27 0.02
C ILE A 149 -5.18 -5.43 -0.94
N TYR A 150 -4.87 -5.06 -2.18
CA TYR A 150 -4.47 -5.97 -3.25
C TYR A 150 -3.03 -5.71 -3.63
N VAL A 151 -2.14 -6.66 -3.32
CA VAL A 151 -0.72 -6.54 -3.64
C VAL A 151 -0.41 -7.33 -4.91
N LEU A 152 -0.08 -6.61 -5.97
CA LEU A 152 0.32 -7.19 -7.26
C LEU A 152 1.84 -7.30 -7.32
N GLY A 153 2.33 -8.50 -7.02
CA GLY A 153 3.75 -8.85 -7.09
C GLY A 153 4.31 -8.91 -8.52
N ASN A 154 5.55 -9.38 -8.63
CA ASN A 154 6.25 -9.53 -9.91
C ASN A 154 5.53 -10.50 -10.87
N LYS A 155 5.07 -11.65 -10.34
CA LYS A 155 4.21 -12.58 -11.09
C LYS A 155 2.75 -12.27 -10.80
N ILE A 156 2.00 -11.96 -11.85
CA ILE A 156 0.55 -11.74 -11.80
C ILE A 156 -0.09 -12.86 -12.61
N GLY A 157 -1.04 -13.57 -12.01
CA GLY A 157 -1.78 -14.63 -12.67
C GLY A 157 -2.66 -14.08 -13.79
N ARG A 158 -2.94 -14.91 -14.80
CA ARG A 158 -3.76 -14.56 -15.98
C ARG A 158 -5.10 -13.90 -15.62
N TYR A 159 -5.71 -14.34 -14.53
CA TYR A 159 -7.03 -13.90 -14.09
C TYR A 159 -7.02 -12.94 -12.89
N ASP A 160 -5.86 -12.63 -12.30
CA ASP A 160 -5.79 -11.87 -11.05
C ASP A 160 -6.44 -10.49 -11.19
N LEU A 161 -6.09 -9.75 -12.26
CA LEU A 161 -6.66 -8.43 -12.50
C LEU A 161 -8.18 -8.47 -12.71
N GLY A 162 -8.67 -9.48 -13.44
CA GLY A 162 -10.11 -9.65 -13.70
C GLY A 162 -10.88 -9.98 -12.42
N ARG A 163 -10.33 -10.85 -11.56
CA ARG A 163 -10.95 -11.19 -10.27
C ARG A 163 -10.98 -10.00 -9.33
N ILE A 164 -9.90 -9.22 -9.25
CA ILE A 164 -9.85 -8.01 -8.42
C ILE A 164 -10.90 -7.01 -8.92
N ALA A 165 -10.93 -6.72 -10.22
CA ALA A 165 -11.91 -5.82 -10.80
C ALA A 165 -13.34 -6.31 -10.56
N GLY A 166 -13.61 -7.59 -10.75
CA GLY A 166 -14.93 -8.19 -10.49
C GLY A 166 -15.34 -8.08 -9.03
N PHE A 167 -14.43 -8.34 -8.09
CA PHE A 167 -14.71 -8.22 -6.66
C PHE A 167 -15.02 -6.77 -6.25
N ILE A 168 -14.21 -5.80 -6.71
CA ILE A 168 -14.46 -4.36 -6.46
C ILE A 168 -15.81 -3.92 -7.03
N LYS A 169 -16.14 -4.34 -8.25
CA LYS A 169 -17.41 -4.00 -8.91
C LYS A 169 -18.63 -4.68 -8.32
N SER A 170 -18.45 -5.84 -7.68
CA SER A 170 -19.55 -6.57 -7.06
C SER A 170 -20.04 -5.95 -5.75
N GLU A 171 -19.28 -5.01 -5.18
CA GLU A 171 -19.65 -4.28 -3.95
C GLU A 171 -20.13 -5.19 -2.81
N VAL A 172 -19.53 -6.38 -2.71
CA VAL A 172 -19.87 -7.40 -1.69
C VAL A 172 -19.84 -6.81 -0.28
N ILE A 173 -18.98 -5.82 -0.05
CA ILE A 173 -18.98 -5.02 1.17
C ILE A 173 -19.19 -3.54 0.77
N PRO A 174 -20.40 -2.99 0.98
CA PRO A 174 -20.69 -1.59 0.70
C PRO A 174 -19.77 -0.65 1.49
N GLY A 175 -19.38 0.47 0.89
CA GLY A 175 -18.52 1.48 1.53
C GLY A 175 -17.05 1.09 1.71
N ALA A 176 -16.66 -0.13 1.33
CA ALA A 176 -15.29 -0.59 1.44
C ALA A 176 -14.34 0.19 0.51
N LYS A 177 -13.14 0.48 1.00
CA LYS A 177 -12.08 1.13 0.20
C LYS A 177 -11.16 0.08 -0.39
N HIS A 178 -10.74 0.28 -1.63
CA HIS A 178 -9.97 -0.71 -2.38
C HIS A 178 -8.61 -0.16 -2.82
N PHE A 179 -7.53 -0.57 -2.15
CA PHE A 179 -6.17 -0.14 -2.43
C PHE A 179 -5.42 -1.19 -3.25
N ILE A 180 -4.97 -0.78 -4.43
CA ILE A 180 -4.19 -1.59 -5.36
C ILE A 180 -2.75 -1.14 -5.28
N ILE A 181 -1.89 -2.02 -4.81
CA ILE A 181 -0.46 -1.79 -4.71
C ILE A 181 0.25 -2.53 -5.83
N SER A 182 0.94 -1.80 -6.71
CA SER A 182 1.62 -2.39 -7.86
C SER A 182 2.79 -1.53 -8.34
N ARG A 183 3.78 -2.18 -8.94
CA ARG A 183 4.92 -1.49 -9.59
C ARG A 183 4.53 -0.78 -10.87
N LYS A 184 3.48 -1.26 -11.54
CA LYS A 184 2.92 -0.68 -12.77
C LYS A 184 1.46 -0.36 -12.56
N PHE A 185 1.03 0.79 -13.08
CA PHE A 185 -0.38 1.10 -13.20
C PHE A 185 -1.05 0.07 -14.14
N ARG A 186 -2.22 -0.44 -13.74
CA ARG A 186 -2.95 -1.48 -14.47
C ARG A 186 -4.29 -0.92 -14.90
N GLU A 187 -4.45 -0.63 -16.19
CA GLU A 187 -5.68 -0.01 -16.73
C GLU A 187 -6.94 -0.82 -16.42
N LYS A 188 -6.86 -2.17 -16.39
CA LYS A 188 -7.98 -3.03 -15.97
C LYS A 188 -8.48 -2.79 -14.54
N LEU A 189 -7.67 -2.15 -13.71
CA LEU A 189 -7.99 -1.80 -12.33
C LEU A 189 -8.15 -0.28 -12.13
N PHE A 190 -8.24 0.48 -13.24
CA PHE A 190 -8.57 1.90 -13.17
C PHE A 190 -10.08 2.06 -12.98
N LEU A 191 -10.52 1.79 -11.75
CA LEU A 191 -11.91 1.85 -11.31
C LEU A 191 -12.10 3.06 -10.40
N GLN A 192 -13.26 3.72 -10.49
CA GLN A 192 -13.56 4.96 -9.77
C GLN A 192 -13.45 4.79 -8.24
N ASN A 193 -13.95 3.68 -7.70
CA ASN A 193 -13.95 3.35 -6.27
C ASN A 193 -12.65 2.66 -5.79
N ALA A 194 -11.54 2.82 -6.51
CA ALA A 194 -10.27 2.21 -6.18
C ALA A 194 -9.13 3.23 -6.09
N TYR A 195 -8.08 2.86 -5.36
CA TYR A 195 -6.93 3.69 -5.06
C TYR A 195 -5.67 2.98 -5.55
N PHE A 196 -4.89 3.62 -6.42
CA PHE A 196 -3.62 3.09 -6.90
C PHE A 196 -2.45 3.69 -6.12
N ILE A 197 -1.74 2.83 -5.38
CA ILE A 197 -0.49 3.20 -4.70
C ILE A 197 0.70 2.51 -5.38
N PRO A 198 1.69 3.27 -5.87
CA PRO A 198 2.93 2.69 -6.38
C PRO A 198 3.64 1.87 -5.30
N TRP A 199 4.18 0.71 -5.68
CA TRP A 199 4.88 -0.21 -4.78
C TRP A 199 5.90 0.48 -3.86
N SER A 200 6.69 1.42 -4.39
CA SER A 200 7.74 2.13 -3.66
C SER A 200 7.23 3.03 -2.53
N PHE A 201 5.96 3.42 -2.56
CA PHE A 201 5.37 4.31 -1.55
C PHE A 201 4.42 3.60 -0.58
N ALA A 202 4.10 2.33 -0.84
CA ALA A 202 3.11 1.57 -0.08
C ALA A 202 3.32 1.59 1.43
N THR A 203 4.55 1.38 1.90
CA THR A 203 4.89 1.31 3.33
C THR A 203 4.94 2.67 4.01
N GLU A 204 4.96 3.77 3.27
CA GLU A 204 4.84 5.13 3.82
C GLU A 204 3.38 5.59 3.75
N TYR A 205 2.73 5.43 2.60
CA TYR A 205 1.46 6.09 2.33
C TYR A 205 0.29 5.39 2.98
N LEU A 206 0.23 4.07 2.87
CA LEU A 206 -0.91 3.33 3.39
C LEU A 206 -1.06 3.44 4.91
N PRO A 207 0.00 3.34 5.73
CA PRO A 207 -0.14 3.54 7.17
C PRO A 207 -0.68 4.92 7.55
N ASN A 208 -0.20 5.98 6.88
CA ASN A 208 -0.70 7.33 7.14
C ASN A 208 -2.19 7.47 6.78
N ILE A 209 -2.62 6.90 5.65
CA ILE A 209 -4.02 6.89 5.21
C ILE A 209 -4.91 6.09 6.16
N VAL A 210 -4.40 4.97 6.68
CA VAL A 210 -5.13 4.11 7.62
C VAL A 210 -5.35 4.82 8.96
N ASN A 211 -4.32 5.52 9.45
CA ASN A 211 -4.40 6.25 10.72
C ASN A 211 -5.26 7.52 10.62
N ASP A 212 -5.18 8.23 9.49
CA ASP A 212 -6.00 9.39 9.19
C ASP A 212 -6.27 9.46 7.69
N HIS A 213 -7.50 9.18 7.28
CA HIS A 213 -7.92 9.22 5.87
C HIS A 213 -7.58 10.56 5.20
N ASN A 214 -7.61 11.64 5.98
CA ASN A 214 -7.34 12.99 5.49
C ASN A 214 -5.87 13.43 5.68
N PHE A 215 -4.95 12.54 6.05
CA PHE A 215 -3.57 12.89 6.40
C PHE A 215 -2.91 13.78 5.35
N TYR A 216 -2.90 13.33 4.09
CA TYR A 216 -2.18 14.02 3.02
C TYR A 216 -2.91 15.24 2.48
N ILE A 217 -4.24 15.26 2.50
CA ILE A 217 -4.97 16.48 2.16
C ILE A 217 -4.76 17.53 3.25
N LYS A 218 -4.77 17.19 4.55
CA LYS A 218 -4.42 18.11 5.64
C LYS A 218 -3.00 18.66 5.50
N GLU A 219 -2.04 17.80 5.14
CA GLU A 219 -0.66 18.22 4.80
C GLU A 219 -0.69 19.26 3.68
N PHE A 220 -1.46 19.01 2.61
CA PHE A 220 -1.55 19.94 1.49
C PHE A 220 -2.24 21.25 1.84
N LEU A 221 -3.38 21.23 2.54
CA LEU A 221 -4.09 22.45 2.95
C LEU A 221 -3.19 23.37 3.79
N SER A 222 -2.30 22.80 4.62
CA SER A 222 -1.29 23.56 5.37
C SER A 222 -0.27 24.23 4.44
N ILE A 223 0.19 23.53 3.40
CA ILE A 223 1.08 24.08 2.37
C ILE A 223 0.36 25.20 1.58
N THR A 224 -0.87 24.96 1.15
CA THR A 224 -1.70 25.91 0.40
C THR A 224 -1.92 27.20 1.19
N LYS A 225 -2.24 27.12 2.49
CA LYS A 225 -2.40 28.31 3.36
C LYS A 225 -1.15 29.18 3.41
N LYS A 226 0.04 28.58 3.35
CA LYS A 226 1.32 29.31 3.35
C LYS A 226 1.62 29.94 1.99
N GLN A 227 1.24 29.26 0.91
CA GLN A 227 1.50 29.72 -0.46
C GLN A 227 0.51 30.79 -0.92
N PHE A 228 -0.72 30.75 -0.42
CA PHE A 228 -1.79 31.68 -0.76
C PHE A 228 -2.34 32.33 0.52
N PRO A 229 -1.63 33.34 1.09
CA PRO A 229 -2.11 34.04 2.28
C PRO A 229 -3.49 34.64 2.05
N GLY A 230 -4.45 34.35 2.94
CA GLY A 230 -5.83 34.84 2.84
C GLY A 230 -6.81 33.89 2.14
N ILE A 231 -6.37 32.71 1.68
CA ILE A 231 -7.26 31.69 1.13
C ILE A 231 -8.36 31.26 2.13
N LYS A 232 -9.61 31.16 1.66
CA LYS A 232 -10.77 30.73 2.45
C LYS A 232 -11.29 29.37 1.95
N PHE A 233 -11.32 28.36 2.81
CA PHE A 233 -11.85 27.04 2.43
C PHE A 233 -13.37 27.02 2.55
N LEU A 234 -14.05 26.71 1.44
CA LEU A 234 -15.51 26.77 1.31
C LEU A 234 -16.17 25.42 1.60
N SER A 235 -15.62 24.32 1.06
CA SER A 235 -16.19 22.98 1.25
C SER A 235 -15.13 21.89 1.27
N TYR A 236 -15.36 20.88 2.11
CA TYR A 236 -14.48 19.73 2.30
C TYR A 236 -15.00 18.45 1.62
N GLN A 237 -15.40 18.55 0.35
CA GLN A 237 -15.89 17.39 -0.41
C GLN A 237 -14.76 16.76 -1.23
N GLU A 238 -14.58 15.44 -1.08
CA GLU A 238 -13.71 14.68 -1.97
C GLU A 238 -14.38 14.48 -3.35
N PRO A 239 -13.61 14.38 -4.44
CA PRO A 239 -12.13 14.37 -4.49
C PRO A 239 -11.49 15.77 -4.67
N LEU A 240 -12.28 16.84 -4.78
CA LEU A 240 -11.82 18.22 -4.94
C LEU A 240 -12.48 19.17 -3.92
N PHE A 241 -11.66 19.67 -3.01
CA PHE A 241 -12.01 20.66 -2.00
C PHE A 241 -12.12 22.03 -2.68
N LYS A 242 -13.09 22.85 -2.29
CA LYS A 242 -13.25 24.20 -2.84
C LYS A 242 -12.69 25.23 -1.88
N ALA A 243 -11.94 26.17 -2.42
CA ALA A 243 -11.48 27.34 -1.70
C ALA A 243 -11.65 28.60 -2.55
N GLU A 244 -11.71 29.76 -1.91
CA GLU A 244 -11.74 31.06 -2.55
C GLU A 244 -10.40 31.77 -2.31
N TYR A 245 -9.82 32.31 -3.38
CA TYR A 245 -8.62 33.14 -3.31
C TYR A 245 -8.70 34.22 -4.39
N ASN A 246 -8.49 35.49 -4.01
CA ASN A 246 -8.57 36.65 -4.89
C ASN A 246 -9.85 36.72 -5.76
N GLY A 247 -11.01 36.33 -5.20
CA GLY A 247 -12.30 36.32 -5.90
C GLY A 247 -12.52 35.13 -6.84
N GLU A 248 -11.55 34.20 -6.95
CA GLU A 248 -11.66 33.00 -7.78
C GLU A 248 -11.83 31.73 -6.93
N ILE A 249 -12.52 30.75 -7.50
CA ILE A 249 -12.66 29.43 -6.88
C ILE A 249 -11.49 28.55 -7.29
N LEU A 250 -10.73 28.08 -6.29
CA LEU A 250 -9.70 27.07 -6.41
C LEU A 250 -10.26 25.68 -6.12
N HIS A 251 -9.92 24.71 -6.98
CA HIS A 251 -10.28 23.30 -6.80
C HIS A 251 -9.05 22.51 -6.34
N ILE A 252 -9.02 22.13 -5.07
CA ILE A 252 -7.84 21.57 -4.39
C ILE A 252 -8.01 20.05 -4.24
N GLY A 253 -7.06 19.28 -4.77
CA GLY A 253 -7.08 17.81 -4.68
C GLY A 253 -5.74 17.24 -4.24
N GLU A 254 -5.75 15.95 -3.87
CA GLU A 254 -4.55 15.21 -3.50
C GLU A 254 -4.51 13.86 -4.22
N LEU A 255 -3.34 13.50 -4.75
CA LEU A 255 -3.12 12.28 -5.53
C LEU A 255 -2.14 11.30 -4.87
N ILE A 256 -1.54 11.67 -3.73
CA ILE A 256 -0.61 10.80 -2.98
C ILE A 256 -1.38 9.58 -2.41
N SER A 257 -2.64 9.75 -1.99
CA SER A 257 -3.56 8.68 -1.60
C SER A 257 -3.91 7.72 -2.73
N GLY A 258 -3.68 8.12 -3.99
CA GLY A 258 -3.89 7.27 -5.16
C GLY A 258 -5.31 7.24 -5.69
N ASN A 259 -6.19 8.14 -5.27
CA ASN A 259 -7.61 8.19 -5.65
C ASN A 259 -7.80 8.19 -7.19
N ASN A 260 -8.41 7.13 -7.73
CA ASN A 260 -8.66 7.03 -9.18
C ASN A 260 -9.78 7.95 -9.67
N GLN A 261 -10.78 8.27 -8.84
CA GLN A 261 -11.80 9.24 -9.20
C GLN A 261 -11.19 10.61 -9.49
N LEU A 262 -10.20 11.04 -8.68
CA LEU A 262 -9.45 12.25 -8.98
C LEU A 262 -8.72 12.16 -10.33
N ARG A 263 -8.09 11.02 -10.62
CA ARG A 263 -7.39 10.81 -11.92
C ARG A 263 -8.32 10.98 -13.11
N LEU A 264 -9.56 10.52 -13.00
CA LEU A 264 -10.59 10.66 -14.04
C LEU A 264 -11.01 12.13 -14.20
N ILE A 265 -11.24 12.84 -13.11
CA ILE A 265 -11.57 14.28 -13.15
C ILE A 265 -10.44 15.09 -13.80
N LEU A 266 -9.18 14.71 -13.54
CA LEU A 266 -8.01 15.36 -14.14
C LEU A 266 -7.83 15.12 -15.65
N GLU A 267 -8.66 14.30 -16.30
CA GLU A 267 -8.70 14.27 -17.76
C GLU A 267 -9.24 15.59 -18.34
N GLU A 268 -10.17 16.20 -17.62
CA GLU A 268 -10.83 17.47 -17.95
C GLU A 268 -11.00 18.29 -16.66
N PRO A 269 -9.89 18.79 -16.10
CA PRO A 269 -9.90 19.42 -14.78
C PRO A 269 -10.77 20.69 -14.80
N PRO A 270 -11.50 20.98 -13.71
CA PRO A 270 -12.10 22.29 -13.51
C PRO A 270 -11.06 23.41 -13.61
N GLU A 271 -11.50 24.62 -13.95
CA GLU A 271 -10.61 25.79 -13.89
C GLU A 271 -10.02 25.95 -12.49
N ASN A 272 -8.79 26.49 -12.45
CA ASN A 272 -8.05 26.74 -11.21
C ASN A 272 -7.87 25.50 -10.32
N THR A 273 -7.68 24.33 -10.95
CA THR A 273 -7.36 23.09 -10.24
C THR A 273 -5.92 23.09 -9.72
N TYR A 274 -5.74 22.77 -8.43
CA TYR A 274 -4.46 22.68 -7.75
C TYR A 274 -4.30 21.34 -7.01
N ILE A 275 -3.34 20.52 -7.43
CA ILE A 275 -3.20 19.13 -6.98
C ILE A 275 -1.93 18.89 -6.16
N TYR A 276 -2.02 18.11 -5.10
CA TYR A 276 -0.83 17.57 -4.42
C TYR A 276 -0.42 16.23 -5.00
N ALA A 277 0.84 16.09 -5.41
CA ALA A 277 1.35 14.87 -6.00
C ALA A 277 2.73 14.48 -5.45
N PRO A 278 3.10 13.18 -5.49
CA PRO A 278 4.42 12.75 -5.05
C PRO A 278 5.55 13.42 -5.84
N SER A 279 5.40 13.43 -7.18
CA SER A 279 6.26 14.21 -8.08
C SER A 279 5.66 14.32 -9.47
N ARG A 280 6.35 15.06 -10.35
CA ARG A 280 6.02 15.26 -11.77
C ARG A 280 5.78 13.97 -12.57
N LYS A 281 6.28 12.82 -12.12
CA LYS A 281 6.16 11.52 -12.82
C LYS A 281 5.01 10.64 -12.33
N HIS A 282 4.28 11.03 -11.28
CA HIS A 282 3.33 10.15 -10.57
C HIS A 282 1.86 10.42 -10.92
N PHE A 283 1.61 10.89 -12.15
CA PHE A 283 0.26 11.08 -12.72
C PHE A 283 -0.19 9.86 -13.54
N TYR A 284 0.03 8.66 -13.02
CA TYR A 284 -0.36 7.42 -13.70
C TYR A 284 -1.85 7.41 -14.05
N GLY A 285 -2.20 6.95 -15.26
CA GLY A 285 -3.59 6.85 -15.70
C GLY A 285 -4.26 8.19 -16.02
N VAL A 286 -3.66 9.33 -15.67
CA VAL A 286 -4.20 10.65 -16.04
C VAL A 286 -3.91 10.90 -17.52
N ARG A 287 -4.95 11.21 -18.29
CA ARG A 287 -4.87 11.54 -19.71
C ARG A 287 -5.54 12.89 -19.93
N LEU A 288 -4.79 13.97 -19.73
CA LEU A 288 -5.29 15.34 -19.89
C LEU A 288 -5.70 15.58 -21.36
N LYS A 289 -7.00 15.68 -21.61
CA LYS A 289 -7.58 15.93 -22.94
C LYS A 289 -7.61 17.41 -23.28
N GLN A 290 -8.00 18.22 -22.31
CA GLN A 290 -8.13 19.67 -22.44
C GLN A 290 -7.69 20.41 -21.18
N GLY A 291 -7.36 21.69 -21.32
CA GLY A 291 -6.99 22.57 -20.22
C GLY A 291 -5.59 22.32 -19.64
N SER A 292 -5.41 22.81 -18.42
CA SER A 292 -4.20 22.66 -17.63
C SER A 292 -4.54 22.78 -16.16
N PHE A 293 -3.71 22.21 -15.29
CA PHE A 293 -3.87 22.36 -13.85
C PHE A 293 -2.51 22.57 -13.19
N LEU A 294 -2.51 23.22 -12.03
CA LEU A 294 -1.33 23.37 -11.22
C LEU A 294 -1.17 22.15 -10.29
N PHE A 295 0.06 21.81 -9.95
CA PHE A 295 0.31 20.83 -8.91
C PHE A 295 1.54 21.17 -8.09
N TYR A 296 1.48 20.85 -6.79
CA TYR A 296 2.62 20.87 -5.89
C TYR A 296 3.30 19.51 -5.87
N SER A 297 4.59 19.46 -6.15
CA SER A 297 5.39 18.24 -6.04
C SER A 297 5.94 18.11 -4.62
N LYS A 298 5.54 17.07 -3.87
CA LYS A 298 6.11 16.76 -2.54
C LYS A 298 7.63 16.60 -2.61
N LYS A 299 8.11 15.89 -3.64
CA LYS A 299 9.54 15.61 -3.83
C LYS A 299 10.34 16.87 -4.15
N ASP A 300 9.84 17.69 -5.07
CA ASP A 300 10.60 18.85 -5.58
C ASP A 300 10.32 20.12 -4.76
N LYS A 301 9.33 20.08 -3.85
CA LYS A 301 8.85 21.21 -3.05
C LYS A 301 8.49 22.47 -3.86
N GLN A 302 8.04 22.27 -5.10
CA GLN A 302 7.79 23.32 -6.08
C GLN A 302 6.45 23.09 -6.79
N ILE A 303 5.87 24.18 -7.31
CA ILE A 303 4.67 24.16 -8.13
C ILE A 303 5.02 24.03 -9.61
N PHE A 304 4.21 23.24 -10.31
CA PHE A 304 4.32 23.02 -11.73
C PHE A 304 2.96 23.20 -12.39
N LYS A 305 2.97 23.66 -13.64
CA LYS A 305 1.81 23.60 -14.52
C LYS A 305 1.86 22.31 -15.33
N MET A 306 0.84 21.47 -15.20
CA MET A 306 0.62 20.31 -16.07
C MET A 306 -0.25 20.73 -17.26
N TYR A 307 0.18 20.37 -18.47
CA TYR A 307 -0.56 20.68 -19.70
C TYR A 307 -0.36 19.57 -20.73
N SER A 308 -1.27 19.50 -21.71
CA SER A 308 -1.20 18.55 -22.82
C SER A 308 -0.64 19.24 -24.05
N LYS A 309 0.29 18.58 -24.76
CA LYS A 309 0.79 19.00 -26.08
C LYS A 309 1.01 17.76 -26.93
N ASN A 310 0.49 17.72 -28.15
CA ASN A 310 0.62 16.56 -29.05
C ASN A 310 0.23 15.22 -28.39
N ASN A 311 -0.90 15.18 -27.67
CA ASN A 311 -1.39 14.01 -26.92
C ASN A 311 -0.42 13.45 -25.88
N ARG A 312 0.51 14.28 -25.39
CA ARG A 312 1.44 13.94 -24.30
C ARG A 312 1.35 14.98 -23.21
N MET A 313 1.37 14.51 -21.95
CA MET A 313 1.43 15.39 -20.80
C MET A 313 2.84 15.90 -20.57
N TYR A 314 2.96 17.21 -20.38
CA TYR A 314 4.18 17.88 -19.99
C TYR A 314 3.93 18.67 -18.72
N SER A 315 4.99 18.86 -17.95
CA SER A 315 4.97 19.80 -16.84
C SER A 315 6.09 20.81 -17.01
N ILE A 316 5.86 22.03 -16.59
CA ILE A 316 6.88 23.08 -16.48
C ILE A 316 6.81 23.70 -15.08
N PRO A 317 7.94 24.15 -14.49
CA PRO A 317 7.89 24.94 -13.26
C PRO A 317 6.93 26.11 -13.44
N HIS A 318 6.07 26.34 -12.45
CA HIS A 318 5.23 27.51 -12.40
C HIS A 318 5.89 28.54 -11.48
N VAL A 319 6.12 29.73 -12.02
CA VAL A 319 6.60 30.88 -11.27
C VAL A 319 5.39 31.77 -11.06
N PHE A 320 5.06 32.10 -9.81
CA PHE A 320 4.13 33.18 -9.57
C PHE A 320 4.84 34.47 -9.93
N ASP A 321 4.26 35.25 -10.84
CA ASP A 321 4.67 36.63 -11.00
C ASP A 321 4.38 37.32 -9.67
N ILE A 322 5.44 37.63 -8.92
CA ILE A 322 5.36 38.41 -7.69
C ILE A 322 5.06 39.83 -8.16
N ASN A 323 3.79 40.24 -8.09
CA ASN A 323 3.41 41.64 -8.16
C ASN A 323 3.62 42.31 -6.80
#